data_AF-A0A0S9E8R1-F1
#
_entry.id   AF-A0A0S9E8R1-F1
#
_cell.length_a   1.000
_cell.length_b   1.000
_cell.length_c   1.000
_cell.angle_alpha   90.00
_cell.angle_beta   90.00
_cell.angle_gamma   90.00
#
_symmetry.space_group_name_H-M   'P 1'
#
loop_
_entity.id
_entity.type
_entity.pdbx_description
1 polymer ?
#
loop_
_entity_poly.entity_id
_entity_poly.type
_entity_poly.pdbx_seq_one_letter_code
_entity_poly.pdbx_strand_id
1 'polypeptide(L)'
;MPSQFPSSRLALWLAVAAAWPLQGLAAAGLVQFVAGDVQLRRGSAQAPVAKGAEVESGDVVVTGAAGRAQIRFSDGGLVALYPDSQFTVTRYADAGNAAEDHFAVDLLRGGMRAITGLIGKRDPRNYRVTTPTAVVGIRGSAFLIAFNADGELVVSGEQDEIEVCTEAGCVGVKAGESVRVVASNQLPLYTHTRAVLPLPPPPVPFAVGEELNSSGRLAPTPVAPVPPPVTTTPTPPAPGVPLPPPPPPPTTTAPPPDPSIPTPPPPPTTGTPTQPPTTRPPVIGAPPTTPPTTAPTTPAPPATRPPIFVLPPIVRPIIVLPPIAVPPPPPVIR
;
A
#
# COMPACT_ATOMS: atom_id res chain seq x y z
N MET A 1 -76.35 23.81 -5.10
CA MET A 1 -75.09 24.01 -5.84
C MET A 1 -74.07 22.98 -5.36
N PRO A 2 -73.73 21.95 -6.13
CA PRO A 2 -72.51 21.19 -5.90
C PRO A 2 -71.45 21.59 -6.94
N SER A 3 -70.27 21.96 -6.45
CA SER A 3 -69.10 22.37 -7.23
C SER A 3 -68.42 21.16 -7.87
N GLN A 4 -68.33 21.16 -9.20
CA GLN A 4 -67.50 20.22 -9.95
C GLN A 4 -66.07 20.75 -10.04
N PHE A 5 -65.13 20.10 -9.36
CA PHE A 5 -63.70 20.36 -9.55
C PHE A 5 -63.17 19.51 -10.73
N PRO A 6 -62.52 20.10 -11.75
CA PRO A 6 -62.11 19.39 -12.95
C PRO A 6 -60.87 18.53 -12.67
N SER A 7 -61.06 17.22 -12.69
CA SER A 7 -60.04 16.15 -12.57
C SER A 7 -58.97 16.15 -13.66
N SER A 8 -59.11 16.98 -14.68
CA SER A 8 -58.23 17.02 -15.86
C SER A 8 -56.82 17.59 -15.56
N ARG A 9 -56.67 18.44 -14.54
CA ARG A 9 -55.35 19.02 -14.20
C ARG A 9 -54.47 18.11 -13.35
N LEU A 10 -55.04 17.12 -12.65
CA LEU A 10 -54.28 16.23 -11.78
C LEU A 10 -53.46 15.19 -12.58
N ALA A 11 -53.99 14.74 -13.72
CA ALA A 11 -53.30 13.80 -14.61
C ALA A 11 -52.04 14.40 -15.24
N LEU A 12 -52.03 15.72 -15.48
CA LEU A 12 -50.89 16.40 -16.11
C LEU A 12 -49.69 16.56 -15.16
N TRP A 13 -49.92 16.66 -13.84
CA TRP A 13 -48.84 16.72 -12.84
C TRP A 13 -48.21 15.35 -12.56
N LEU A 14 -48.97 14.26 -12.66
CA LEU A 14 -48.46 12.89 -12.52
C LEU A 14 -47.56 12.46 -13.69
N ALA A 15 -47.79 12.99 -14.90
CA ALA A 15 -46.96 12.66 -16.07
C ALA A 15 -45.57 13.34 -16.02
N VAL A 16 -45.44 14.51 -15.39
CA VAL A 16 -44.15 15.23 -15.28
C VAL A 16 -43.24 14.60 -14.22
N ALA A 17 -43.80 13.95 -13.19
CA ALA A 17 -43.01 13.25 -12.17
C ALA A 17 -42.41 11.92 -12.65
N ALA A 18 -42.87 11.36 -13.78
CA ALA A 18 -42.32 10.12 -14.34
C ALA A 18 -41.15 10.34 -15.32
N ALA A 19 -40.83 11.60 -15.65
CA ALA A 19 -39.73 11.97 -16.55
C ALA A 19 -38.47 12.40 -15.79
N TRP A 20 -38.24 11.88 -14.58
CA TRP A 20 -36.90 11.95 -14.01
C TRP A 20 -35.97 11.22 -14.96
N PRO A 21 -34.91 11.87 -15.48
CA PRO A 21 -33.89 11.14 -16.19
C PRO A 21 -33.34 10.12 -15.20
N LEU A 22 -33.62 8.84 -15.46
CA LEU A 22 -32.72 7.76 -15.07
C LEU A 22 -31.41 8.10 -15.77
N GLN A 23 -30.58 8.91 -15.11
CA GLN A 23 -29.18 9.00 -15.45
C GLN A 23 -28.68 7.58 -15.25
N GLY A 24 -28.60 6.84 -16.36
CA GLY A 24 -27.94 5.55 -16.35
C GLY A 24 -26.56 5.79 -15.79
N LEU A 25 -26.26 5.17 -14.65
CA LEU A 25 -24.90 5.12 -14.14
C LEU A 25 -24.08 4.42 -15.21
N ALA A 26 -23.36 5.19 -16.01
CA ALA A 26 -22.41 4.63 -16.94
C ALA A 26 -21.35 3.90 -16.12
N ALA A 27 -21.03 2.66 -16.51
CA ALA A 27 -19.97 1.89 -15.88
C ALA A 27 -18.68 2.73 -15.86
N ALA A 28 -18.11 2.93 -14.68
CA ALA A 28 -16.84 3.63 -14.51
C ALA A 28 -15.68 2.79 -15.10
N GLY A 29 -15.77 1.47 -14.94
CA GLY A 29 -14.79 0.55 -15.49
C GLY A 29 -15.30 -0.88 -15.62
N LEU A 30 -14.47 -1.71 -16.24
CA LEU A 30 -14.69 -3.12 -16.50
C LEU A 30 -13.58 -3.95 -15.89
N VAL A 31 -13.97 -5.04 -15.21
CA VAL A 31 -13.01 -5.99 -14.64
C VAL A 31 -12.42 -6.85 -15.75
N GLN A 32 -11.12 -6.72 -16.01
CA GLN A 32 -10.42 -7.45 -17.07
C GLN A 32 -9.86 -8.79 -16.63
N PHE A 33 -9.53 -8.91 -15.34
CA PHE A 33 -8.91 -10.09 -14.75
C PHE A 33 -9.39 -10.24 -13.31
N VAL A 34 -9.64 -11.49 -12.90
CA VAL A 34 -9.94 -11.89 -11.53
C VAL A 34 -9.21 -13.19 -11.25
N ALA A 35 -8.59 -13.30 -10.08
CA ALA A 35 -8.07 -14.55 -9.54
C ALA A 35 -8.34 -14.61 -8.03
N GLY A 36 -8.61 -15.81 -7.51
CA GLY A 36 -8.97 -16.01 -6.11
C GLY A 36 -10.33 -15.41 -5.76
N ASP A 37 -10.54 -15.13 -4.47
CA ASP A 37 -11.78 -14.53 -3.96
C ASP A 37 -11.75 -13.00 -4.14
N VAL A 38 -12.71 -12.49 -4.92
CA VAL A 38 -12.94 -11.06 -5.12
C VAL A 38 -14.44 -10.80 -5.06
N GLN A 39 -14.83 -9.85 -4.23
CA GLN A 39 -16.22 -9.49 -3.97
C GLN A 39 -16.44 -8.01 -4.33
N LEU A 40 -17.54 -7.70 -5.00
CA LEU A 40 -18.02 -6.34 -5.24
C LEU A 40 -19.20 -6.09 -4.31
N ARG A 41 -19.17 -4.96 -3.62
CA ARG A 41 -20.25 -4.49 -2.77
C ARG A 41 -20.83 -3.20 -3.34
N ARG A 42 -22.13 -3.22 -3.61
CA ARG A 42 -22.92 -2.10 -4.14
C ARG A 42 -24.10 -1.86 -3.21
N GLY A 43 -24.04 -0.77 -2.44
CA GLY A 43 -25.00 -0.52 -1.37
C GLY A 43 -25.01 -1.66 -0.34
N SER A 44 -26.16 -2.32 -0.18
CA SER A 44 -26.32 -3.51 0.69
C SER A 44 -26.03 -4.84 0.00
N ALA A 45 -25.93 -4.86 -1.33
CA ALA A 45 -25.67 -6.07 -2.09
C ALA A 45 -24.17 -6.39 -2.11
N GLN A 46 -23.82 -7.67 -1.97
CA GLN A 46 -22.47 -8.18 -2.15
C GLN A 46 -22.51 -9.38 -3.08
N ALA A 47 -21.63 -9.41 -4.07
CA ALA A 47 -21.56 -10.48 -5.06
C ALA A 47 -20.12 -10.78 -5.47
N PRO A 48 -19.81 -12.05 -5.84
CA PRO A 48 -18.51 -12.39 -6.39
C PRO A 48 -18.29 -11.70 -7.72
N VAL A 49 -17.05 -11.29 -7.98
CA VAL A 49 -16.67 -10.58 -9.20
C VAL A 49 -16.18 -11.58 -10.24
N ALA A 50 -16.68 -11.44 -11.46
CA ALA A 50 -16.17 -12.16 -12.63
C ALA A 50 -15.54 -11.17 -13.61
N LYS A 51 -14.70 -11.70 -14.52
CA LYS A 51 -14.23 -10.94 -15.67
C LYS A 51 -15.43 -10.43 -16.48
N GLY A 52 -15.38 -9.17 -16.89
CA GLY A 52 -16.44 -8.47 -17.61
C GLY A 52 -17.45 -7.77 -16.69
N ALA A 53 -17.37 -7.96 -15.36
CA ALA A 53 -18.20 -7.21 -14.44
C ALA A 53 -17.94 -5.71 -14.54
N GLU A 54 -19.00 -4.92 -14.46
CA GLU A 54 -18.96 -3.47 -14.42
C GLU A 54 -18.71 -2.98 -12.99
N VAL A 55 -17.90 -1.93 -12.87
CA VAL A 55 -17.65 -1.21 -11.63
C VAL A 55 -18.16 0.22 -11.82
N GLU A 56 -18.90 0.72 -10.84
CA GLU A 56 -19.54 2.03 -10.85
C GLU A 56 -19.04 2.90 -9.69
N SER A 57 -19.37 4.20 -9.73
CA SER A 57 -19.15 5.07 -8.57
C SER A 57 -19.99 4.61 -7.39
N GLY A 58 -19.38 4.54 -6.21
CA GLY A 58 -19.96 4.02 -4.96
C GLY A 58 -19.65 2.54 -4.70
N ASP A 59 -19.10 1.82 -5.68
CA ASP A 59 -18.76 0.40 -5.51
C ASP A 59 -17.52 0.20 -4.63
N VAL A 60 -17.52 -0.89 -3.87
CA VAL A 60 -16.39 -1.34 -3.06
C VAL A 60 -15.95 -2.72 -3.53
N VAL A 61 -14.73 -2.84 -4.01
CA VAL A 61 -14.08 -4.10 -4.39
C VAL A 61 -13.22 -4.58 -3.22
N VAL A 62 -13.45 -5.81 -2.78
CA VAL A 62 -12.70 -6.46 -1.70
C VAL A 62 -12.03 -7.70 -2.25
N THR A 63 -10.72 -7.84 -2.04
CA THR A 63 -9.95 -9.03 -2.40
C THR A 63 -9.60 -9.82 -1.13
N GLY A 64 -9.68 -11.15 -1.19
CA GLY A 64 -9.20 -12.03 -0.12
C GLY A 64 -7.68 -12.25 -0.16
N ALA A 65 -7.19 -13.16 0.67
CA ALA A 65 -5.75 -13.48 0.80
C ALA A 65 -5.11 -14.05 -0.47
N ALA A 66 -5.90 -14.65 -1.37
CA ALA A 66 -5.47 -15.06 -2.71
C ALA A 66 -6.11 -14.21 -3.82
N GLY A 67 -6.88 -13.19 -3.45
CA GLY A 67 -7.71 -12.38 -4.32
C GLY A 67 -6.89 -11.34 -5.09
N ARG A 68 -7.13 -11.26 -6.39
CA ARG A 68 -6.55 -10.25 -7.27
C ARG A 68 -7.56 -9.85 -8.32
N ALA A 69 -7.58 -8.57 -8.66
CA ALA A 69 -8.42 -8.05 -9.72
C ALA A 69 -7.68 -7.00 -10.54
N GLN A 70 -8.01 -6.89 -11.81
CA GLN A 70 -7.60 -5.77 -12.65
C GLN A 70 -8.85 -5.10 -13.23
N ILE A 71 -8.94 -3.80 -13.06
CA ILE A 71 -10.05 -2.97 -13.50
C ILE A 71 -9.50 -2.01 -14.54
N ARG A 72 -10.15 -1.95 -15.70
CA ARG A 72 -9.90 -0.95 -16.74
C ARG A 72 -11.02 0.06 -16.74
N PHE A 73 -10.67 1.32 -16.53
CA PHE A 73 -11.61 2.44 -16.54
C PHE A 73 -11.87 2.93 -17.97
N SER A 74 -12.99 3.64 -18.18
CA SER A 74 -13.37 4.16 -19.50
C SER A 74 -12.32 5.11 -20.10
N ASP A 75 -11.59 5.83 -19.26
CA ASP A 75 -10.52 6.77 -19.65
C ASP A 75 -9.22 6.06 -20.09
N GLY A 76 -9.23 4.72 -20.11
CA GLY A 76 -8.09 3.87 -20.44
C GLY A 76 -7.16 3.56 -19.27
N GLY A 77 -7.41 4.13 -18.09
CA GLY A 77 -6.67 3.86 -16.87
C GLY A 77 -6.81 2.41 -16.40
N LEU A 78 -5.81 1.92 -15.68
CA LEU A 78 -5.77 0.55 -15.16
C LEU A 78 -5.46 0.57 -13.67
N VAL A 79 -6.26 -0.15 -12.89
CA VAL A 79 -5.99 -0.41 -11.47
C VAL A 79 -5.91 -1.93 -11.26
N ALA A 80 -4.80 -2.39 -10.72
CA ALA A 80 -4.62 -3.76 -10.27
C ALA A 80 -4.64 -3.81 -8.74
N LEU A 81 -5.55 -4.62 -8.20
CA LEU A 81 -5.71 -4.89 -6.78
C LEU A 81 -4.99 -6.19 -6.41
N TYR A 82 -4.29 -6.15 -5.29
CA TYR A 82 -3.51 -7.25 -4.73
C TYR A 82 -4.27 -7.90 -3.57
N PRO A 83 -3.74 -8.98 -2.96
CA PRO A 83 -4.38 -9.61 -1.82
C PRO A 83 -4.75 -8.65 -0.69
N ASP A 84 -5.81 -9.01 0.03
CA ASP A 84 -6.31 -8.33 1.23
C ASP A 84 -6.66 -6.85 1.05
N SER A 85 -6.99 -6.45 -0.17
CA SER A 85 -7.29 -5.07 -0.51
C SER A 85 -8.76 -4.72 -0.34
N GLN A 86 -9.02 -3.47 0.07
CA GLN A 86 -10.34 -2.87 -0.01
C GLN A 86 -10.25 -1.55 -0.75
N PHE A 87 -10.87 -1.52 -1.92
CA PHE A 87 -10.81 -0.43 -2.88
C PHE A 87 -12.22 0.10 -3.16
N THR A 88 -12.41 1.41 -3.04
CA THR A 88 -13.69 2.07 -3.27
C THR A 88 -13.57 3.04 -4.43
N VAL A 89 -14.50 3.00 -5.39
CA VAL A 89 -14.60 4.02 -6.43
C VAL A 89 -15.49 5.13 -5.92
N THR A 90 -14.91 6.12 -5.24
CA THR A 90 -15.68 7.17 -4.56
C THR A 90 -16.37 8.11 -5.55
N ARG A 91 -15.67 8.50 -6.62
CA ARG A 91 -16.26 9.29 -7.70
C ARG A 91 -15.50 9.07 -8.99
N TYR A 92 -16.21 8.76 -10.06
CA TYR A 92 -15.66 8.63 -11.39
C TYR A 92 -16.55 9.32 -12.42
N ALA A 93 -15.95 10.15 -13.27
CA ALA A 93 -16.59 10.78 -14.41
C ALA A 93 -15.55 10.99 -15.51
N ASP A 94 -15.86 10.54 -16.73
CA ASP A 94 -15.03 10.73 -17.91
C ASP A 94 -15.87 11.44 -18.98
N ALA A 95 -15.80 12.77 -18.97
CA ALA A 95 -16.67 13.63 -19.79
C ALA A 95 -15.95 14.18 -21.04
N GLY A 96 -14.72 13.73 -21.30
CA GLY A 96 -13.91 14.29 -22.38
C GLY A 96 -13.33 15.69 -22.09
N ASN A 97 -13.59 16.28 -20.91
CA ASN A 97 -13.19 17.64 -20.58
C ASN A 97 -12.77 17.80 -19.10
N ALA A 98 -11.70 18.58 -18.87
CA ALA A 98 -11.08 18.71 -17.56
C ALA A 98 -11.98 19.32 -16.46
N ALA A 99 -13.06 20.01 -16.82
CA ALA A 99 -13.95 20.62 -15.82
C ALA A 99 -14.89 19.59 -15.16
N GLU A 100 -15.24 18.55 -15.89
CA GLU A 100 -16.21 17.52 -15.47
C GLU A 100 -15.56 16.15 -15.22
N ASP A 101 -14.32 15.96 -15.66
CA ASP A 101 -13.55 14.74 -15.42
C ASP A 101 -13.19 14.59 -13.95
N HIS A 102 -13.40 13.39 -13.39
CA HIS A 102 -12.98 13.07 -12.04
C HIS A 102 -12.60 11.60 -11.90
N PHE A 103 -11.50 11.34 -11.22
CA PHE A 103 -11.07 10.02 -10.79
C PHE A 103 -10.69 10.11 -9.31
N ALA A 104 -11.61 9.74 -8.42
CA ALA A 104 -11.40 9.71 -6.98
C ALA A 104 -11.70 8.31 -6.45
N VAL A 105 -10.69 7.70 -5.84
CA VAL A 105 -10.77 6.34 -5.31
C VAL A 105 -10.14 6.29 -3.94
N ASP A 106 -10.61 5.37 -3.10
CA ASP A 106 -10.07 5.14 -1.77
C ASP A 106 -9.49 3.73 -1.67
N LEU A 107 -8.30 3.61 -1.08
CA LEU A 107 -7.69 2.33 -0.70
C LEU A 107 -7.59 2.29 0.81
N LEU A 108 -8.48 1.51 1.45
CA LEU A 108 -8.51 1.40 2.91
C LEU A 108 -7.37 0.52 3.44
N ARG A 109 -7.03 -0.53 2.70
CA ARG A 109 -5.97 -1.49 3.06
C ARG A 109 -5.51 -2.30 1.84
N GLY A 110 -4.40 -3.02 2.01
CA GLY A 110 -3.86 -3.95 1.03
C GLY A 110 -2.94 -3.24 0.05
N GLY A 111 -3.02 -3.61 -1.22
CA GLY A 111 -2.10 -3.11 -2.23
C GLY A 111 -2.77 -2.83 -3.56
N MET A 112 -2.37 -1.74 -4.21
CA MET A 112 -2.80 -1.44 -5.57
C MET A 112 -1.64 -0.96 -6.42
N ARG A 113 -1.73 -1.26 -7.72
CA ARG A 113 -0.93 -0.62 -8.75
C ARG A 113 -1.86 0.12 -9.68
N ALA A 114 -1.57 1.38 -9.97
CA ALA A 114 -2.36 2.20 -10.88
C ALA A 114 -1.51 2.67 -12.06
N ILE A 115 -2.10 2.67 -13.25
CA ILE A 115 -1.64 3.39 -14.43
C ILE A 115 -2.73 4.39 -14.77
N THR A 116 -2.36 5.67 -14.78
CA THR A 116 -3.32 6.75 -14.97
C THR A 116 -3.81 6.81 -16.42
N GLY A 117 -5.11 7.07 -16.59
CA GLY A 117 -5.74 7.21 -17.89
C GLY A 117 -5.77 8.66 -18.38
N LEU A 118 -6.64 8.93 -19.36
CA LEU A 118 -6.77 10.24 -19.99
C LEU A 118 -7.24 11.33 -19.02
N ILE A 119 -7.98 11.00 -17.96
CA ILE A 119 -8.41 11.99 -16.94
C ILE A 119 -7.17 12.61 -16.28
N GLY A 120 -6.27 11.76 -15.82
CA GLY A 120 -5.04 12.17 -15.16
C GLY A 120 -4.06 12.93 -16.06
N LYS A 121 -4.08 12.64 -17.37
CA LYS A 121 -3.27 13.36 -18.36
C LYS A 121 -3.85 14.72 -18.73
N ARG A 122 -5.19 14.86 -18.75
CA ARG A 122 -5.87 16.14 -19.06
C ARG A 122 -5.71 17.15 -17.93
N ASP A 123 -6.02 16.73 -16.70
CA ASP A 123 -5.77 17.54 -15.50
C ASP A 123 -5.36 16.62 -14.34
N PRO A 124 -4.10 16.67 -13.91
CA PRO A 124 -3.63 15.78 -12.85
C PRO A 124 -4.33 15.99 -11.50
N ARG A 125 -4.95 17.16 -11.28
CA ARG A 125 -5.72 17.46 -10.06
C ARG A 125 -7.03 16.67 -9.96
N ASN A 126 -7.53 16.17 -11.09
CA ASN A 126 -8.75 15.38 -11.14
C ASN A 126 -8.53 13.91 -10.78
N TYR A 127 -7.28 13.49 -10.60
CA TYR A 127 -6.95 12.11 -10.25
C TYR A 127 -6.38 12.04 -8.84
N ARG A 128 -7.09 11.33 -7.96
CA ARG A 128 -6.80 11.29 -6.53
C ARG A 128 -7.03 9.89 -5.96
N VAL A 129 -6.04 9.37 -5.25
CA VAL A 129 -6.15 8.16 -4.45
C VAL A 129 -6.06 8.53 -2.98
N THR A 130 -7.11 8.27 -2.21
CA THR A 130 -7.11 8.49 -0.76
C THR A 130 -6.73 7.20 -0.05
N THR A 131 -5.91 7.32 0.98
CA THR A 131 -5.64 6.26 1.95
C THR A 131 -5.89 6.80 3.36
N PRO A 132 -5.94 5.96 4.41
CA PRO A 132 -6.14 6.44 5.77
C PRO A 132 -5.09 7.46 6.25
N THR A 133 -3.87 7.38 5.75
CA THR A 133 -2.75 8.24 6.20
C THR A 133 -2.34 9.30 5.21
N ALA A 134 -2.61 9.13 3.91
CA ALA A 134 -2.18 10.09 2.90
C ALA A 134 -3.10 10.13 1.68
N VAL A 135 -2.87 11.15 0.86
CA VAL A 135 -3.52 11.35 -0.43
C VAL A 135 -2.43 11.29 -1.49
N VAL A 136 -2.61 10.45 -2.50
CA VAL A 136 -1.72 10.38 -3.65
C VAL A 136 -2.39 11.11 -4.81
N GLY A 137 -1.79 12.22 -5.20
CA GLY A 137 -2.04 12.90 -6.46
C GLY A 137 -1.02 12.47 -7.50
N ILE A 138 -1.31 12.73 -8.77
CA ILE A 138 -0.43 12.35 -9.88
C ILE A 138 0.01 13.60 -10.63
N ARG A 139 1.09 13.47 -11.41
CA ARG A 139 1.40 14.37 -12.54
C ARG A 139 1.53 13.59 -13.86
N GLY A 140 0.76 12.50 -13.99
CA GLY A 140 0.62 11.70 -15.23
C GLY A 140 1.29 10.32 -15.23
N SER A 141 1.29 9.57 -14.12
CA SER A 141 2.23 8.45 -13.90
C SER A 141 1.59 7.05 -13.80
N ALA A 142 2.45 6.05 -13.57
CA ALA A 142 2.14 4.74 -13.00
C ALA A 142 2.83 4.60 -11.64
N PHE A 143 2.16 3.97 -10.67
CA PHE A 143 2.66 3.88 -9.29
C PHE A 143 2.08 2.68 -8.53
N LEU A 144 2.76 2.32 -7.44
CA LEU A 144 2.35 1.28 -6.51
C LEU A 144 2.04 1.90 -5.16
N ILE A 145 1.02 1.38 -4.50
CA ILE A 145 0.66 1.70 -3.12
C ILE A 145 0.53 0.39 -2.36
N ALA A 146 1.20 0.28 -1.22
CA ALA A 146 0.99 -0.76 -0.23
C ALA A 146 0.61 -0.11 1.11
N PHE A 147 -0.53 -0.49 1.67
CA PHE A 147 -1.01 -0.07 2.98
C PHE A 147 -1.16 -1.30 3.87
N ASN A 148 -0.29 -1.42 4.87
CA ASN A 148 -0.26 -2.58 5.74
C ASN A 148 -1.22 -2.44 6.94
N ALA A 149 -1.36 -3.53 7.69
CA ALA A 149 -2.24 -3.56 8.88
C ALA A 149 -1.74 -2.66 10.02
N ASP A 150 -0.45 -2.32 10.04
CA ASP A 150 0.16 -1.44 11.04
C ASP A 150 -0.10 0.05 10.77
N GLY A 151 -0.83 0.37 9.70
CA GLY A 151 -1.17 1.74 9.30
C GLY A 151 -0.08 2.45 8.52
N GLU A 152 0.98 1.74 8.14
CA GLU A 152 2.05 2.26 7.30
C GLU A 152 1.67 2.18 5.83
N LEU A 153 1.89 3.30 5.15
CA LEU A 153 1.73 3.44 3.71
C LEU A 153 3.11 3.53 3.06
N VAL A 154 3.36 2.71 2.04
CA VAL A 154 4.50 2.84 1.14
C VAL A 154 4.00 3.11 -0.26
N VAL A 155 4.53 4.16 -0.89
CA VAL A 155 4.19 4.56 -2.25
C VAL A 155 5.46 4.57 -3.11
N SER A 156 5.40 3.95 -4.29
CA SER A 156 6.52 3.89 -5.23
C SER A 156 6.11 4.41 -6.60
N GLY A 157 6.89 5.35 -7.15
CA GLY A 157 6.69 5.85 -8.51
C GLY A 157 7.33 4.95 -9.56
N GLU A 158 6.69 4.78 -10.73
CA GLU A 158 7.22 3.94 -11.83
C GLU A 158 7.55 4.70 -13.11
N GLN A 159 6.86 5.81 -13.43
CA GLN A 159 7.04 6.53 -14.70
C GLN A 159 7.34 8.03 -14.51
N ASP A 160 6.30 8.80 -14.23
CA ASP A 160 6.37 10.23 -13.98
C ASP A 160 6.29 10.55 -12.49
N GLU A 161 6.43 11.82 -12.15
CA GLU A 161 6.30 12.28 -10.77
C GLU A 161 4.86 12.11 -10.26
N ILE A 162 4.73 11.57 -9.06
CA ILE A 162 3.51 11.58 -8.27
C ILE A 162 3.72 12.44 -7.02
N GLU A 163 2.65 12.85 -6.38
CA GLU A 163 2.71 13.67 -5.17
C GLU A 163 1.97 12.96 -4.03
N VAL A 164 2.66 12.72 -2.93
CA VAL A 164 2.10 12.08 -1.74
C VAL A 164 1.94 13.15 -0.67
N CYS A 165 0.70 13.40 -0.27
CA CYS A 165 0.33 14.47 0.65
C CYS A 165 -0.24 13.91 1.95
N THR A 166 0.20 14.52 3.05
CA THR A 166 -0.29 14.33 4.41
C THR A 166 -0.74 15.68 4.98
N GLU A 167 -1.24 15.72 6.21
CA GLU A 167 -1.57 16.98 6.88
C GLU A 167 -0.32 17.83 7.14
N ALA A 168 0.85 17.20 7.25
CA ALA A 168 2.13 17.87 7.47
C ALA A 168 2.76 18.44 6.19
N GLY A 169 2.30 18.03 5.01
CA GLY A 169 2.81 18.49 3.72
C GLY A 169 2.86 17.41 2.65
N CYS A 170 3.34 17.80 1.47
CA CYS A 170 3.43 16.97 0.28
C CYS A 170 4.88 16.71 -0.13
N VAL A 171 5.13 15.51 -0.65
CA VAL A 171 6.43 15.08 -1.19
C VAL A 171 6.22 14.50 -2.58
N GLY A 172 6.96 15.01 -3.56
CA GLY A 172 7.00 14.45 -4.91
C GLY A 172 7.78 13.12 -4.91
N VAL A 173 7.40 12.17 -5.75
CA VAL A 173 8.07 10.87 -5.87
C VAL A 173 8.24 10.56 -7.34
N LYS A 174 9.48 10.43 -7.78
CA LYS A 174 9.81 10.14 -9.19
C LYS A 174 9.86 8.64 -9.45
N ALA A 175 10.01 8.29 -10.73
CA ALA A 175 10.25 6.90 -11.12
C ALA A 175 11.43 6.30 -10.34
N GLY A 176 11.15 5.18 -9.70
CA GLY A 176 12.10 4.40 -8.93
C GLY A 176 12.37 4.90 -7.51
N GLU A 177 11.85 6.07 -7.14
CA GLU A 177 11.82 6.54 -5.76
C GLU A 177 10.64 5.94 -5.01
N SER A 178 10.73 5.96 -3.68
CA SER A 178 9.64 5.53 -2.81
C SER A 178 9.58 6.39 -1.56
N VAL A 179 8.37 6.56 -1.03
CA VAL A 179 8.12 7.24 0.23
C VAL A 179 7.34 6.36 1.17
N ARG A 180 7.63 6.51 2.45
CA ARG A 180 6.97 5.85 3.57
C ARG A 180 6.23 6.90 4.38
N VAL A 181 4.97 6.65 4.68
CA VAL A 181 4.13 7.47 5.56
C VAL A 181 3.72 6.62 6.74
N VAL A 182 4.09 7.05 7.94
CA VAL A 182 3.83 6.34 9.21
C VAL A 182 2.53 6.81 9.84
N ALA A 183 2.22 8.10 9.69
CA ALA A 183 1.05 8.74 10.25
C ALA A 183 0.63 9.93 9.37
N SER A 184 -0.65 10.31 9.44
CA SER A 184 -1.21 11.42 8.65
C SER A 184 -0.69 12.80 9.03
N ASN A 185 -0.14 12.95 10.23
CA ASN A 185 0.40 14.20 10.76
C ASN A 185 1.93 14.30 10.64
N GLN A 186 2.56 13.39 9.89
CA GLN A 186 4.00 13.38 9.64
C GLN A 186 4.27 13.51 8.16
N LEU A 187 5.31 14.26 7.81
CA LEU A 187 5.72 14.41 6.42
C LEU A 187 6.16 13.04 5.85
N PRO A 188 5.77 12.69 4.61
CA PRO A 188 6.29 11.49 3.96
C PRO A 188 7.82 11.49 3.94
N LEU A 189 8.42 10.34 4.23
CA LEU A 189 9.87 10.18 4.25
C LEU A 189 10.30 9.31 3.07
N TYR A 190 11.30 9.76 2.31
CA TYR A 190 11.88 8.92 1.28
C TYR A 190 12.48 7.64 1.88
N THR A 191 12.33 6.55 1.15
CA THR A 191 12.83 5.23 1.52
C THR A 191 13.39 4.52 0.30
N HIS A 192 14.36 3.64 0.54
CA HIS A 192 14.88 2.73 -0.48
C HIS A 192 14.00 1.47 -0.63
N THR A 193 13.07 1.25 0.29
CA THR A 193 12.13 0.13 0.26
C THR A 193 10.92 0.48 -0.60
N ARG A 194 10.70 -0.29 -1.67
CA ARG A 194 9.53 -0.13 -2.53
C ARG A 194 8.28 -0.74 -1.90
N ALA A 195 7.10 -0.29 -2.37
CA ALA A 195 5.82 -0.89 -2.03
C ALA A 195 5.81 -2.37 -2.45
N VAL A 196 5.70 -3.25 -1.46
CA VAL A 196 5.67 -4.70 -1.68
C VAL A 196 4.23 -5.11 -1.94
N LEU A 197 3.97 -5.59 -3.15
CA LEU A 197 2.67 -6.09 -3.57
C LEU A 197 2.72 -7.63 -3.64
N PRO A 198 2.27 -8.34 -2.58
CA PRO A 198 2.46 -9.78 -2.50
C PRO A 198 1.67 -10.50 -3.60
N LEU A 199 2.32 -11.49 -4.21
CA LEU A 199 1.68 -12.40 -5.13
C LEU A 199 1.28 -13.65 -4.35
N PRO A 200 0.02 -14.12 -4.47
CA PRO A 200 -0.35 -15.39 -3.87
C PRO A 200 0.48 -16.52 -4.50
N PRO A 201 0.88 -17.53 -3.72
CA PRO A 201 1.61 -18.66 -4.25
C PRO A 201 0.79 -19.37 -5.34
N PRO A 202 1.43 -19.92 -6.38
CA PRO A 202 0.73 -20.64 -7.42
C PRO A 202 -0.03 -21.85 -6.83
N PRO A 203 -1.22 -22.20 -7.36
CA PRO A 203 -2.05 -23.29 -6.83
C PRO A 203 -1.37 -24.66 -6.88
N VAL A 204 -0.38 -24.83 -7.74
CA VAL A 204 0.43 -26.05 -7.87
C VAL A 204 1.91 -25.69 -7.76
N PRO A 205 2.71 -26.40 -6.94
CA PRO A 205 4.16 -26.33 -7.08
C PRO A 205 4.50 -26.94 -8.43
N PHE A 206 4.94 -26.12 -9.39
CA PHE A 206 5.58 -26.64 -10.58
C PHE A 206 7.07 -26.82 -10.28
N ALA A 207 7.61 -27.99 -10.61
CA ALA A 207 9.06 -28.13 -10.68
C ALA A 207 9.54 -27.32 -11.88
N VAL A 208 10.49 -26.41 -11.67
CA VAL A 208 11.20 -25.77 -12.78
C VAL A 208 12.23 -26.78 -13.29
N GLY A 209 12.02 -27.32 -14.49
CA GLY A 209 12.93 -28.25 -15.16
C GLY A 209 12.52 -28.51 -16.61
N GLU A 210 13.45 -29.03 -17.42
CA GLU A 210 13.18 -29.55 -18.78
C GLU A 210 12.57 -30.95 -18.70
N GLU A 211 11.40 -31.08 -18.05
CA GLU A 211 10.73 -32.37 -17.99
C GLU A 211 9.91 -32.60 -19.26
N LEU A 212 10.20 -33.71 -19.93
CA LEU A 212 9.47 -34.16 -21.11
C LEU A 212 8.30 -35.01 -20.64
N ASN A 213 7.08 -34.68 -21.07
CA ASN A 213 5.93 -35.55 -20.84
C ASN A 213 6.09 -36.90 -21.58
N SER A 214 5.16 -37.83 -21.38
CA SER A 214 5.15 -39.13 -22.07
C SER A 214 5.11 -39.04 -23.61
N SER A 215 4.85 -37.86 -24.17
CA SER A 215 4.90 -37.56 -25.61
C SER A 215 6.18 -36.85 -26.06
N GLY A 216 7.20 -36.73 -25.21
CA GLY A 216 8.47 -36.08 -25.54
C GLY A 216 8.37 -34.57 -25.73
N ARG A 217 7.39 -33.92 -25.11
CA ARG A 217 7.22 -32.46 -25.16
C ARG A 217 7.52 -31.84 -23.80
N LEU A 218 8.23 -30.71 -23.82
CA LEU A 218 8.40 -29.84 -22.65
C LEU A 218 7.01 -29.41 -22.19
N ALA A 219 6.61 -29.86 -21.00
CA ALA A 219 5.34 -29.51 -20.39
C ALA A 219 5.54 -29.43 -18.87
N PRO A 220 4.88 -28.50 -18.18
CA PRO A 220 4.89 -28.48 -16.72
C PRO A 220 4.22 -29.75 -16.21
N THR A 221 5.01 -30.70 -15.70
CA THR A 221 4.48 -31.88 -15.03
C THR A 221 4.07 -31.47 -13.62
N PRO A 222 2.78 -31.61 -13.24
CA PRO A 222 2.38 -31.36 -11.86
C PRO A 222 3.09 -32.38 -10.96
N VAL A 223 3.91 -31.88 -10.02
CA VAL A 223 4.48 -32.73 -8.97
C VAL A 223 3.30 -33.16 -8.10
N ALA A 224 2.93 -34.43 -8.18
CA ALA A 224 1.96 -35.00 -7.25
C ALA A 224 2.43 -34.69 -5.82
N PRO A 225 1.54 -34.27 -4.89
CA PRO A 225 1.92 -34.07 -3.51
C PRO A 225 2.63 -35.34 -3.01
N VAL A 226 3.87 -35.20 -2.53
CA VAL A 226 4.60 -36.31 -1.92
C VAL A 226 3.67 -36.87 -0.83
N PRO A 227 3.24 -38.14 -0.92
CA PRO A 227 2.43 -38.72 0.15
C PRO A 227 3.21 -38.59 1.46
N PRO A 228 2.54 -38.29 2.59
CA PRO A 228 3.22 -38.18 3.86
C PRO A 228 4.10 -39.42 4.07
N PRO A 229 5.33 -39.27 4.59
CA PRO A 229 6.21 -40.41 4.82
C PRO A 229 5.42 -41.43 5.63
N VAL A 230 5.22 -42.60 5.04
CA VAL A 230 4.59 -43.72 5.73
C VAL A 230 5.48 -43.98 6.92
N THR A 231 4.99 -43.70 8.13
CA THR A 231 5.70 -44.05 9.35
C THR A 231 5.76 -45.57 9.39
N THR A 232 6.80 -46.16 8.82
CA THR A 232 7.11 -47.57 9.04
C THR A 232 7.50 -47.66 10.51
N THR A 233 6.55 -48.11 11.35
CA THR A 233 6.85 -48.55 12.70
C THR A 233 8.07 -49.46 12.63
N PRO A 234 9.21 -49.11 13.26
CA PRO A 234 10.38 -49.96 13.19
C PRO A 234 10.02 -51.30 13.83
N THR A 235 10.08 -52.37 13.03
CA THR A 235 10.06 -53.73 13.57
C THR A 235 11.20 -53.86 14.56
N PRO A 236 10.96 -54.32 15.81
CA PRO A 236 12.02 -54.47 16.78
C PRO A 236 13.14 -55.36 16.22
N PRO A 237 14.42 -54.99 16.33
CA PRO A 237 15.50 -55.85 15.88
C PRO A 237 15.48 -57.14 16.70
N ALA A 238 15.58 -58.28 16.02
CA ALA A 238 15.69 -59.59 16.65
C ALA A 238 16.88 -59.61 17.64
N PRO A 239 16.72 -60.16 18.86
CA PRO A 239 17.83 -60.26 19.80
C PRO A 239 18.89 -61.22 19.25
N GLY A 240 20.14 -60.77 19.10
CA GLY A 240 21.27 -61.70 19.04
C GLY A 240 22.41 -61.44 18.05
N VAL A 241 22.53 -60.28 17.40
CA VAL A 241 23.74 -59.99 16.60
C VAL A 241 24.74 -59.19 17.45
N PRO A 242 25.94 -59.72 17.76
CA PRO A 242 26.97 -58.95 18.44
C PRO A 242 27.42 -57.79 17.54
N LEU A 243 27.46 -56.58 18.11
CA LEU A 243 28.00 -55.39 17.43
C LEU A 243 29.48 -55.61 17.06
N PRO A 244 29.92 -55.27 15.84
CA PRO A 244 31.33 -55.26 15.50
C PRO A 244 32.08 -54.16 16.30
N PRO A 245 33.37 -54.38 16.64
CA PRO A 245 34.14 -53.40 17.39
C PRO A 245 34.32 -52.09 16.59
N PRO A 246 34.40 -50.93 17.27
CA PRO A 246 34.56 -49.65 16.61
C PRO A 246 35.93 -49.57 15.89
N PRO A 247 36.00 -48.84 14.76
CA PRO A 247 37.25 -48.64 14.04
C PRO A 247 38.25 -47.79 14.86
N PRO A 248 39.57 -48.00 14.68
CA PRO A 248 40.58 -47.22 15.37
C PRO A 248 40.55 -45.74 14.94
N PRO A 249 40.93 -44.82 15.83
CA PRO A 249 40.94 -43.38 15.53
C PRO A 249 41.96 -43.05 14.42
N PRO A 250 41.69 -42.02 13.59
CA PRO A 250 42.60 -41.61 12.53
C PRO A 250 43.90 -41.08 13.13
N THR A 251 45.02 -41.59 12.63
CA THR A 251 46.36 -41.05 12.91
C THR A 251 46.50 -39.69 12.22
N THR A 252 46.41 -38.61 13.00
CA THR A 252 46.75 -37.26 12.56
C THR A 252 48.24 -37.18 12.26
N THR A 253 48.61 -37.28 10.98
CA THR A 253 49.94 -36.89 10.53
C THR A 253 49.92 -35.38 10.32
N ALA A 254 50.55 -34.64 11.22
CA ALA A 254 50.72 -33.20 11.08
C ALA A 254 51.63 -32.92 9.86
N PRO A 255 51.28 -31.98 8.96
CA PRO A 255 52.21 -31.54 7.92
C PRO A 255 53.42 -30.83 8.56
N PRO A 256 54.63 -30.96 7.97
CA PRO A 256 55.82 -30.30 8.48
C PRO A 256 55.69 -28.77 8.42
N PRO A 257 56.27 -28.03 9.38
CA PRO A 257 56.19 -26.58 9.43
C PRO A 257 56.93 -25.94 8.24
N ASP A 258 56.23 -25.02 7.58
CA ASP A 258 56.75 -24.18 6.48
C ASP A 258 57.77 -23.15 7.04
N PRO A 259 59.03 -23.12 6.55
CA PRO A 259 60.08 -22.23 7.06
C PRO A 259 59.92 -20.75 6.67
N SER A 260 58.79 -20.34 6.09
CA SER A 260 58.64 -19.03 5.44
C SER A 260 57.88 -17.97 6.26
N ILE A 261 57.48 -18.25 7.51
CA ILE A 261 56.76 -17.27 8.35
C ILE A 261 57.74 -16.56 9.29
N PRO A 262 57.92 -15.22 9.18
CA PRO A 262 58.71 -14.46 10.15
C PRO A 262 58.03 -14.45 11.51
N THR A 263 58.77 -14.84 12.55
CA THR A 263 58.33 -14.83 13.95
C THR A 263 58.01 -13.38 14.39
N PRO A 264 56.85 -13.11 15.03
CA PRO A 264 56.58 -11.80 15.61
C PRO A 264 57.49 -11.52 16.82
N PRO A 265 57.90 -10.26 17.06
CA PRO A 265 58.80 -9.92 18.16
C PRO A 265 58.12 -10.10 19.54
N PRO A 266 58.90 -10.42 20.59
CA PRO A 266 58.38 -10.68 21.91
C PRO A 266 57.78 -9.42 22.56
N PRO A 267 56.74 -9.55 23.40
CA PRO A 267 56.17 -8.43 24.14
C PRO A 267 57.14 -7.94 25.24
N PRO A 268 57.21 -6.63 25.51
CA PRO A 268 58.08 -6.10 26.56
C PRO A 268 57.54 -6.43 27.96
N THR A 269 58.41 -6.94 28.81
CA THR A 269 58.17 -7.24 30.22
C THR A 269 58.17 -5.98 31.11
N THR A 270 57.23 -6.01 32.05
CA THR A 270 56.89 -5.15 33.18
C THR A 270 57.98 -4.26 33.79
N GLY A 271 57.63 -2.99 34.02
CA GLY A 271 58.24 -2.11 35.02
C GLY A 271 57.14 -1.41 35.85
N THR A 272 57.06 -1.74 37.13
CA THR A 272 56.26 -1.03 38.14
C THR A 272 56.94 0.28 38.53
N PRO A 273 56.19 1.39 38.66
CA PRO A 273 56.47 2.28 39.78
C PRO A 273 55.20 2.81 40.49
N THR A 274 55.19 2.58 41.81
CA THR A 274 54.93 3.52 42.91
C THR A 274 53.75 4.50 42.83
N GLN A 275 52.77 4.23 43.70
CA GLN A 275 51.64 5.06 44.10
C GLN A 275 52.07 6.32 44.90
N PRO A 276 51.52 7.51 44.65
CA PRO A 276 51.56 8.65 45.58
C PRO A 276 50.33 8.71 46.50
N PRO A 277 50.44 9.35 47.68
CA PRO A 277 49.51 9.15 48.79
C PRO A 277 48.20 9.96 48.72
N THR A 278 47.22 9.38 49.40
CA THR A 278 45.92 9.88 49.86
C THR A 278 45.91 11.33 50.40
N THR A 279 44.93 12.12 49.95
CA THR A 279 44.30 13.17 50.76
C THR A 279 42.79 13.25 50.52
N ARG A 280 42.03 13.08 51.60
CA ARG A 280 40.58 13.15 51.77
C ARG A 280 40.11 14.60 51.93
N PRO A 281 38.94 14.98 51.37
CA PRO A 281 38.08 15.99 52.00
C PRO A 281 36.73 15.42 52.48
N PRO A 282 36.01 16.13 53.38
CA PRO A 282 35.07 15.54 54.33
C PRO A 282 33.64 15.38 53.81
N VAL A 283 32.97 14.42 54.44
CA VAL A 283 31.53 14.11 54.38
C VAL A 283 30.73 15.25 55.01
N ILE A 284 29.70 15.74 54.30
CA ILE A 284 28.64 16.56 54.87
C ILE A 284 27.29 15.87 54.65
N GLY A 285 26.73 15.47 55.79
CA GLY A 285 25.32 15.31 56.16
C GLY A 285 24.25 15.10 55.10
N ALA A 286 23.62 13.93 55.16
CA ALA A 286 22.23 13.72 54.75
C ALA A 286 21.26 14.56 55.62
N PRO A 287 20.14 15.04 55.07
CA PRO A 287 18.95 15.37 55.85
C PRO A 287 17.84 14.30 55.70
N PRO A 288 16.88 14.26 56.63
CA PRO A 288 16.05 13.09 56.93
C PRO A 288 14.77 12.98 56.09
N THR A 289 14.27 11.76 56.03
CA THR A 289 12.91 11.36 55.62
C THR A 289 11.83 11.87 56.58
N THR A 290 10.74 12.41 56.03
CA THR A 290 9.45 12.65 56.73
C THR A 290 8.26 12.50 55.75
N PRO A 291 7.03 12.25 56.25
CA PRO A 291 6.08 11.24 55.75
C PRO A 291 5.01 11.79 54.77
N PRO A 292 4.04 10.98 54.26
CA PRO A 292 3.21 11.38 53.13
C PRO A 292 2.10 12.35 53.57
N THR A 293 1.91 13.43 52.82
CA THR A 293 0.82 14.38 53.03
C THR A 293 -0.17 14.33 51.87
N THR A 294 -1.42 14.31 52.29
CA THR A 294 -2.71 14.18 51.61
C THR A 294 -2.93 15.08 50.39
N ALA A 295 -3.70 14.53 49.45
CA ALA A 295 -4.31 15.23 48.33
C ALA A 295 -5.29 16.34 48.77
N PRO A 296 -5.41 17.41 47.96
CA PRO A 296 -6.68 18.08 47.76
C PRO A 296 -7.11 18.03 46.28
N THR A 297 -8.27 17.43 46.05
CA THR A 297 -9.08 17.53 44.84
C THR A 297 -9.32 19.00 44.48
N THR A 298 -8.94 19.42 43.27
CA THR A 298 -9.34 20.73 42.72
C THR A 298 -10.29 20.51 41.54
N PRO A 299 -11.45 21.19 41.46
CA PRO A 299 -12.46 20.98 40.42
C PRO A 299 -12.03 21.54 39.06
N ALA A 300 -12.51 20.91 37.99
CA ALA A 300 -12.33 21.34 36.61
C ALA A 300 -12.91 22.75 36.34
N PRO A 301 -12.23 23.61 35.54
CA PRO A 301 -12.77 24.90 35.13
C PRO A 301 -13.84 24.73 34.02
N PRO A 302 -14.87 25.60 33.97
CA PRO A 302 -15.96 25.51 33.01
C PRO A 302 -15.55 25.87 31.57
N ALA A 303 -16.08 25.12 30.62
CA ALA A 303 -15.89 25.30 29.19
C ALA A 303 -16.38 26.68 28.73
N THR A 304 -15.45 27.54 28.30
CA THR A 304 -15.77 28.83 27.69
C THR A 304 -15.75 28.67 26.17
N ARG A 305 -16.93 28.84 25.56
CA ARG A 305 -17.17 28.77 24.11
C ARG A 305 -16.44 29.93 23.40
N PRO A 306 -15.65 29.68 22.35
CA PRO A 306 -14.98 30.76 21.61
C PRO A 306 -16.01 31.56 20.76
N PRO A 307 -15.80 32.87 20.55
CA PRO A 307 -16.68 33.69 19.74
C PRO A 307 -16.57 33.38 18.24
N ILE A 308 -17.69 33.45 17.54
CA ILE A 308 -17.79 33.30 16.08
C ILE A 308 -17.15 34.54 15.43
N PHE A 309 -16.02 34.34 14.76
CA PHE A 309 -15.40 35.36 13.90
C PHE A 309 -15.98 35.25 12.49
N VAL A 310 -16.78 36.24 12.08
CA VAL A 310 -17.25 36.38 10.69
C VAL A 310 -16.16 37.11 9.91
N LEU A 311 -15.42 36.40 9.05
CA LEU A 311 -14.49 37.04 8.11
C LEU A 311 -15.26 37.78 7.01
N PRO A 312 -14.91 39.03 6.67
CA PRO A 312 -15.44 39.70 5.49
C PRO A 312 -14.86 39.07 4.19
N PRO A 313 -15.59 39.13 3.06
CA PRO A 313 -15.14 38.53 1.80
C PRO A 313 -13.92 39.26 1.24
N ILE A 314 -12.86 38.51 0.96
CA ILE A 314 -11.63 38.99 0.30
C ILE A 314 -11.93 39.20 -1.17
N VAL A 315 -12.01 40.47 -1.60
CA VAL A 315 -12.06 40.86 -3.01
C VAL A 315 -10.64 40.73 -3.59
N ARG A 316 -10.43 39.74 -4.47
CA ARG A 316 -9.18 39.61 -5.23
C ARG A 316 -9.25 40.47 -6.49
N PRO A 317 -8.21 41.26 -6.84
CA PRO A 317 -8.18 42.00 -8.09
C PRO A 317 -8.04 41.04 -9.28
N ILE A 318 -8.86 41.24 -10.31
CA ILE A 318 -8.79 40.55 -11.59
C ILE A 318 -7.56 41.08 -12.34
N ILE A 319 -6.52 40.24 -12.47
CA ILE A 319 -5.38 40.52 -13.34
C ILE A 319 -5.76 40.05 -14.74
N VAL A 320 -6.00 40.99 -15.66
CA VAL A 320 -6.19 40.71 -17.08
C VAL A 320 -4.82 40.45 -17.71
N LEU A 321 -4.53 39.19 -18.05
CA LEU A 321 -3.35 38.82 -18.81
C LEU A 321 -3.52 39.21 -20.29
N PRO A 322 -2.48 39.76 -20.95
CA PRO A 322 -2.52 40.06 -22.38
C PRO A 322 -2.59 38.77 -23.23
N PRO A 323 -3.16 38.84 -24.45
CA PRO A 323 -3.30 37.68 -25.32
C PRO A 323 -1.94 37.11 -25.74
N ILE A 324 -1.79 35.80 -25.57
CA ILE A 324 -0.62 35.03 -26.00
C ILE A 324 -0.62 34.95 -27.54
N ALA A 325 0.42 35.47 -28.17
CA ALA A 325 0.61 35.37 -29.61
C ALA A 325 1.00 33.91 -29.99
N VAL A 326 0.17 33.27 -30.81
CA VAL A 326 0.42 31.93 -31.36
C VAL A 326 1.29 32.08 -32.63
N PRO A 327 2.46 31.41 -32.73
CA PRO A 327 3.26 31.44 -33.95
C PRO A 327 2.61 30.64 -35.09
N PRO A 328 2.76 31.06 -36.36
CA PRO A 328 2.15 30.37 -37.50
C PRO A 328 2.80 29.00 -37.76
N PRO A 329 2.04 28.03 -38.32
CA PRO A 329 2.55 26.70 -38.62
C PRO A 329 3.61 26.72 -39.74
N PRO A 330 4.58 25.79 -39.70
CA PRO A 330 5.62 25.70 -40.71
C PRO A 330 5.06 25.28 -42.08
N PRO A 331 5.68 25.72 -43.19
CA PRO A 331 5.20 25.44 -44.53
C PRO A 331 5.32 23.95 -44.88
N VAL A 332 4.26 23.40 -45.47
CA VAL A 332 4.21 22.05 -46.04
C VAL A 332 5.01 22.04 -47.34
N ILE A 333 6.10 21.29 -47.36
CA ILE A 333 6.87 21.00 -48.58
C ILE A 333 6.08 19.93 -49.37
N ARG A 334 5.75 20.23 -50.63
CA ARG A 334 5.16 19.28 -51.59
C ARG A 334 6.22 18.35 -52.17
#